data_AF-A0A3B0VMK6-F1
#
_entry.id   AF-A0A3B0VMK6-F1
#
_cell.length_a   1.000
_cell.length_b   1.000
_cell.length_c   1.000
_cell.angle_alpha   90.00
_cell.angle_beta   90.00
_cell.angle_gamma   90.00
#
_symmetry.space_group_name_H-M   'P 1'
#
loop_
_entity.id
_entity.type
_entity.pdbx_description
1 polymer ?
#
loop_
_entity_poly.entity_id
_entity_poly.type
_entity_poly.pdbx_seq_one_letter_code
_entity_poly.pdbx_strand_id
1 'polypeptide(L)'
;MWLKSVAMKKIRDSRKKQKLADAKAAVIIAKQLAAAFATRADEADKVGELPSEDVAALRSSGYLGISVDKAFGGLGLSLRDCIAAQLELAQGSTSTAMVAGMQVHVFGHQ
;
A
#
# COMPACT_ATOMS: atom_id res chain seq x y z
N MET A 1 33.89 -18.92 -12.54
CA MET A 1 32.61 -19.33 -11.93
C MET A 1 32.26 -18.55 -10.66
N TRP A 2 33.23 -18.26 -9.77
CA TRP A 2 33.03 -17.57 -8.48
C TRP A 2 32.57 -16.09 -8.57
N LEU A 3 33.21 -15.27 -9.42
CA LEU A 3 32.86 -13.84 -9.57
C LEU A 3 31.41 -13.60 -10.02
N LYS A 4 30.91 -14.42 -10.95
CA LYS A 4 29.50 -14.37 -11.37
C LYS A 4 28.54 -14.67 -10.20
N SER A 5 28.91 -15.61 -9.33
CA SER A 5 28.11 -15.99 -8.15
C SER A 5 28.06 -14.87 -7.09
N VAL A 6 29.19 -14.20 -6.83
CA VAL A 6 29.27 -13.06 -5.91
C VAL A 6 28.45 -11.86 -6.43
N ALA A 7 28.56 -11.55 -7.72
CA ALA A 7 27.78 -10.47 -8.35
C ALA A 7 26.26 -10.74 -8.28
N MET A 8 25.82 -11.97 -8.58
CA MET A 8 24.41 -12.37 -8.48
C MET A 8 23.88 -12.28 -7.04
N LYS A 9 24.69 -12.67 -6.04
CA LYS A 9 24.33 -12.52 -4.62
C LYS A 9 24.11 -11.06 -4.24
N LYS A 10 25.03 -10.16 -4.64
CA LYS A 10 24.92 -8.72 -4.36
C LYS A 10 23.65 -8.09 -4.96
N ILE A 11 23.31 -8.47 -6.20
CA ILE A 11 22.09 -8.01 -6.88
C ILE A 11 20.82 -8.52 -6.19
N ARG A 12 20.82 -9.77 -5.73
CA ARG A 12 19.67 -10.34 -4.99
C ARG A 12 19.47 -9.61 -3.67
N ASP A 13 20.55 -9.34 -2.95
CA ASP A 13 20.49 -8.71 -1.64
C ASP A 13 20.04 -7.24 -1.75
N SER A 14 20.46 -6.50 -2.79
CA SER A 14 19.95 -5.14 -3.03
C SER A 14 18.46 -5.12 -3.37
N ARG A 15 17.99 -6.05 -4.22
CA ARG A 15 16.56 -6.19 -4.55
C ARG A 15 15.72 -6.49 -3.32
N LYS A 16 16.19 -7.36 -2.43
CA LYS A 16 15.51 -7.63 -1.15
C LYS A 16 15.41 -6.38 -0.27
N LYS A 17 16.49 -5.60 -0.15
CA LYS A 17 16.49 -4.35 0.63
C LYS A 17 15.49 -3.34 0.06
N GLN A 18 15.43 -3.19 -1.26
CA GLN A 18 14.47 -2.28 -1.88
C GLN A 18 13.02 -2.70 -1.61
N LYS A 19 12.68 -3.98 -1.82
CA LYS A 19 11.32 -4.48 -1.52
C LYS A 19 10.91 -4.21 -0.07
N LEU A 20 11.83 -4.40 0.89
CA LEU A 20 11.56 -4.10 2.29
C LEU A 20 11.35 -2.60 2.54
N ALA A 21 12.10 -1.73 1.87
CA ALA A 21 11.92 -0.29 1.98
C ALA A 21 10.55 0.15 1.41
N ASP A 22 10.16 -0.38 0.26
CA ASP A 22 8.87 -0.08 -0.39
C ASP A 22 7.69 -0.54 0.49
N ALA A 23 7.76 -1.75 1.05
CA ALA A 23 6.74 -2.27 1.96
C ALA A 23 6.61 -1.39 3.22
N LYS A 24 7.72 -0.94 3.80
CA LYS A 24 7.72 0.00 4.92
C LYS A 24 7.11 1.35 4.54
N ALA A 25 7.42 1.87 3.36
CA ALA A 25 6.87 3.13 2.88
C ALA A 25 5.34 3.05 2.75
N ALA A 26 4.81 1.95 2.17
CA ALA A 26 3.36 1.74 2.08
C ALA A 26 2.68 1.70 3.46
N VAL A 27 3.29 1.04 4.44
CA VAL A 27 2.78 1.03 5.83
C VAL A 27 2.81 2.42 6.47
N ILE A 28 3.87 3.22 6.23
CA ILE A 28 3.95 4.60 6.74
C ILE A 28 2.84 5.46 6.14
N ILE A 29 2.63 5.38 4.83
CA ILE A 29 1.54 6.07 4.13
C ILE A 29 0.19 5.65 4.73
N ALA A 30 -0.03 4.35 4.91
CA ALA A 30 -1.27 3.83 5.49
C ALA A 30 -1.56 4.41 6.88
N LYS A 31 -0.55 4.50 7.75
CA LYS A 31 -0.69 5.09 9.09
C LYS A 31 -1.04 6.57 9.06
N GLN A 32 -0.43 7.33 8.16
CA GLN A 32 -0.70 8.76 8.00
C GLN A 32 -2.13 8.99 7.53
N LEU A 33 -2.57 8.22 6.53
CA LEU A 33 -3.94 8.25 6.04
C LEU A 33 -4.94 7.83 7.13
N ALA A 34 -4.65 6.74 7.84
CA ALA A 34 -5.50 6.24 8.92
C ALA A 34 -5.72 7.30 10.00
N ALA A 35 -4.65 7.99 10.44
CA ALA A 35 -4.76 9.06 11.42
C ALA A 35 -5.67 10.22 10.94
N ALA A 36 -5.62 10.56 9.65
CA ALA A 36 -6.50 11.57 9.07
C ALA A 36 -7.95 11.07 8.97
N PHE A 37 -8.16 9.85 8.50
CA PHE A 37 -9.49 9.27 8.23
C PHE A 37 -10.27 9.05 9.53
N ALA A 38 -9.58 8.67 10.62
CA ALA A 38 -10.17 8.48 11.94
C ALA A 38 -10.95 9.70 12.45
N THR A 39 -10.56 10.91 12.04
CA THR A 39 -11.21 12.16 12.50
C THR A 39 -12.65 12.34 12.01
N ARG A 40 -13.05 11.57 10.99
CA ARG A 40 -14.33 11.72 10.27
C ARG A 40 -15.04 10.40 9.94
N ALA A 41 -14.43 9.26 10.27
CA ALA A 41 -14.96 7.94 9.96
C ALA A 41 -16.36 7.71 10.54
N ASP A 42 -16.57 8.06 11.82
CA ASP A 42 -17.85 7.85 12.49
C ASP A 42 -19.01 8.59 11.82
N GLU A 43 -18.78 9.82 11.35
CA GLU A 43 -19.81 10.59 10.66
C GLU A 43 -20.08 10.03 9.27
N ALA A 44 -19.01 9.74 8.52
CA ALA A 44 -19.09 9.11 7.20
C ALA A 44 -19.92 7.81 7.22
N ASP A 45 -19.68 6.95 8.22
CA ASP A 45 -20.41 5.69 8.39
C ASP A 45 -21.88 5.92 8.77
N LYS A 46 -22.20 6.94 9.59
CA LYS A 46 -23.59 7.29 9.94
C LYS A 46 -24.40 7.78 8.75
N VAL A 47 -23.81 8.62 7.90
CA VAL A 47 -24.48 9.17 6.73
C VAL A 47 -24.38 8.24 5.52
N GLY A 48 -23.52 7.23 5.57
CA GLY A 48 -23.34 6.25 4.50
C GLY A 48 -22.60 6.81 3.28
N GLU A 49 -21.74 7.82 3.48
CA GLU A 49 -21.02 8.49 2.40
C GLU A 49 -19.51 8.34 2.55
N LEU A 50 -18.82 8.02 1.45
CA LEU A 50 -17.37 7.98 1.42
C LEU A 50 -16.83 9.42 1.25
N PRO A 51 -16.00 9.93 2.18
CA PRO A 51 -15.44 11.26 2.07
C PRO A 51 -14.61 11.42 0.79
N SER A 52 -14.90 12.45 -0.01
CA SER A 52 -14.13 12.73 -1.24
C SER A 52 -12.67 13.08 -0.95
N GLU A 53 -12.40 13.67 0.22
CA GLU A 53 -11.04 13.93 0.72
C GLU A 53 -10.25 12.65 1.01
N ASP A 54 -10.89 11.56 1.44
CA ASP A 54 -10.24 10.25 1.62
C ASP A 54 -9.77 9.70 0.28
N VAL A 55 -10.64 9.73 -0.72
CA VAL A 55 -10.34 9.27 -2.07
C VAL A 55 -9.19 10.08 -2.68
N ALA A 56 -9.21 11.40 -2.51
CA ALA A 56 -8.15 12.29 -2.96
C ALA A 56 -6.81 12.02 -2.25
N ALA A 57 -6.85 11.77 -0.92
CA ALA A 57 -5.66 11.45 -0.13
C ALA A 57 -5.06 10.09 -0.52
N LEU A 58 -5.90 9.07 -0.75
CA LEU A 58 -5.47 7.76 -1.25
C LEU A 58 -4.79 7.87 -2.62
N ARG A 59 -5.34 8.69 -3.52
CA ARG A 59 -4.78 8.90 -4.86
C ARG A 59 -3.44 9.65 -4.81
N SER A 60 -3.40 10.77 -4.09
CA SER A 60 -2.21 11.64 -4.02
C SER A 60 -1.03 11.00 -3.29
N SER A 61 -1.29 10.12 -2.33
CA SER A 61 -0.26 9.35 -1.62
C SER A 61 0.31 8.18 -2.43
N GLY A 62 -0.31 7.83 -3.57
CA GLY A 62 0.05 6.64 -4.34
C GLY A 62 -0.39 5.31 -3.72
N TYR A 63 -1.16 5.35 -2.62
CA TYR A 63 -1.63 4.15 -1.92
C TYR A 63 -2.44 3.20 -2.83
N LEU A 64 -3.21 3.76 -3.76
CA LEU A 64 -4.02 2.97 -4.71
C LEU A 64 -3.15 2.09 -5.65
N GLY A 65 -1.85 2.41 -5.81
CA GLY A 65 -0.92 1.72 -6.71
C GLY A 65 0.05 0.76 -6.04
N ILE A 66 -0.13 0.40 -4.76
CA ILE A 66 0.88 -0.37 -4.01
C ILE A 66 1.10 -1.79 -4.57
N SER A 67 0.09 -2.43 -5.16
CA SER A 67 0.22 -3.75 -5.81
C SER A 67 0.61 -3.68 -7.29
N VAL A 68 0.50 -2.50 -7.91
CA VAL A 68 0.75 -2.30 -9.33
C VAL A 68 2.25 -2.42 -9.61
N ASP A 69 2.64 -3.10 -10.71
CA ASP A 69 4.04 -3.26 -11.09
C ASP A 69 4.73 -1.89 -11.26
N LYS A 70 6.01 -1.84 -10.91
CA LYS A 70 6.86 -0.64 -11.04
C LYS A 70 6.95 -0.15 -12.49
N ALA A 71 6.85 -1.04 -13.47
CA ALA A 71 6.81 -0.69 -14.90
C ALA A 71 5.62 0.20 -15.26
N PHE A 72 4.54 0.16 -14.48
CA PHE A 72 3.36 1.01 -14.63
C PHE A 72 3.28 2.12 -13.57
N GLY A 73 4.37 2.35 -12.83
CA GLY A 73 4.46 3.41 -11.83
C GLY A 73 3.96 3.05 -10.42
N GLY A 74 3.67 1.78 -10.14
CA GLY A 74 3.32 1.32 -8.79
C GLY A 74 4.51 0.89 -7.93
N LEU A 75 4.24 0.28 -6.77
CA LEU A 75 5.29 -0.23 -5.88
C LEU A 75 5.65 -1.71 -6.09
N GLY A 76 4.79 -2.47 -6.78
CA GLY A 76 4.99 -3.89 -7.07
C GLY A 76 5.08 -4.75 -5.80
N LEU A 77 4.31 -4.40 -4.77
CA LEU A 77 4.30 -5.12 -3.51
C LEU A 77 3.63 -6.49 -3.64
N SER A 78 4.10 -7.43 -2.83
CA SER A 78 3.43 -8.72 -2.70
C SER A 78 2.07 -8.55 -2.02
N LEU A 79 1.16 -9.52 -2.20
CA LEU A 79 -0.12 -9.51 -1.49
C LEU A 79 0.07 -9.40 0.03
N ARG A 80 1.06 -10.11 0.59
CA ARG A 80 1.40 -10.02 2.03
C ARG A 80 1.69 -8.59 2.47
N ASP A 81 2.51 -7.88 1.72
CA ASP A 81 2.91 -6.51 2.06
C ASP A 81 1.76 -5.52 1.85
N CYS A 82 0.92 -5.75 0.83
CA CYS A 82 -0.31 -4.98 0.62
C CYS A 82 -1.27 -5.13 1.81
N ILE A 83 -1.47 -6.37 2.30
CA ILE A 83 -2.31 -6.63 3.47
C ILE A 83 -1.76 -5.97 4.73
N ALA A 84 -0.43 -5.94 4.91
CA ALA A 84 0.17 -5.23 6.04
C ALA A 84 -0.14 -3.73 6.02
N ALA A 85 -0.08 -3.08 4.85
CA ALA A 85 -0.49 -1.68 4.72
C ALA A 85 -2.00 -1.50 4.90
N GLN A 86 -2.81 -2.43 4.37
CA GLN A 86 -4.27 -2.40 4.48
C GLN A 86 -4.77 -2.50 5.92
N LEU A 87 -4.15 -3.34 6.75
CA LEU A 87 -4.48 -3.46 8.17
C LEU A 87 -4.27 -2.15 8.92
N GLU A 88 -3.22 -1.41 8.55
CA GLU A 88 -2.89 -0.11 9.15
C GLU A 88 -3.85 0.97 8.67
N LEU A 89 -4.20 0.99 7.38
CA LEU A 89 -5.20 1.92 6.83
C LEU A 89 -6.57 1.73 7.50
N ALA A 90 -6.98 0.47 7.71
CA ALA A 90 -8.26 0.11 8.32
C ALA A 90 -8.41 0.58 9.77
N GLN A 91 -7.31 0.91 10.47
CA GLN A 91 -7.37 1.49 11.82
C GLN A 91 -8.02 2.89 11.82
N GLY A 92 -8.03 3.59 10.68
CA GLY A 92 -8.64 4.92 10.56
C GLY A 92 -10.10 4.86 10.13
N SER A 93 -10.39 4.12 9.06
CA SER A 93 -11.75 3.89 8.56
C SER A 93 -11.79 2.55 7.85
N THR A 94 -12.60 1.61 8.37
CA THR A 94 -12.76 0.30 7.74
C THR A 94 -13.47 0.42 6.40
N SER A 95 -14.46 1.30 6.29
CA SER A 95 -15.20 1.59 5.05
C SER A 95 -14.29 2.14 3.96
N THR A 96 -13.48 3.15 4.29
CA THR A 96 -12.50 3.73 3.33
C THR A 96 -11.43 2.71 2.95
N ALA A 97 -10.91 1.95 3.92
CA ALA A 97 -9.94 0.90 3.64
C ALA A 97 -10.53 -0.18 2.72
N MET A 98 -11.78 -0.61 2.95
CA MET A 98 -12.48 -1.56 2.07
C MET A 98 -12.51 -1.05 0.63
N VAL A 99 -12.92 0.20 0.41
CA VAL A 99 -12.94 0.83 -0.92
C VAL A 99 -11.55 0.83 -1.55
N ALA A 100 -10.51 1.21 -0.79
CA ALA A 100 -9.13 1.16 -1.27
C ALA A 100 -8.66 -0.28 -1.59
N GLY A 101 -9.18 -1.29 -0.89
CA GLY A 101 -8.82 -2.71 -1.08
C GLY A 101 -9.46 -3.35 -2.31
N MET A 102 -10.55 -2.80 -2.83
CA MET A 102 -11.27 -3.37 -3.98
C MET A 102 -10.39 -3.48 -5.23
N GLN A 103 -9.50 -2.50 -5.47
CA GLN A 103 -8.58 -2.57 -6.61
C GLN A 103 -7.43 -3.58 -6.41
N VAL A 104 -7.03 -3.85 -5.16
CA VAL A 104 -5.98 -4.82 -4.85
C VAL A 104 -6.43 -6.24 -5.21
N HIS A 105 -7.73 -6.54 -5.09
CA HIS A 105 -8.30 -7.83 -5.53
C HIS A 105 -8.14 -8.09 -7.03
N VAL A 106 -8.13 -7.04 -7.86
CA VAL A 106 -8.05 -7.15 -9.32
C VAL A 106 -6.60 -7.36 -9.79
N PHE A 107 -5.62 -6.83 -9.05
CA PHE A 107 -4.20 -6.81 -9.43
C PHE A 107 -3.30 -7.69 -8.54
N GLY A 108 -3.82 -8.78 -7.99
CA GLY A 108 -3.05 -9.71 -7.16
C GLY A 108 -1.85 -10.29 -7.93
N HIS A 109 -0.67 -9.71 -7.73
CA HIS A 109 0.58 -10.22 -8.30
C HIS A 109 1.06 -11.42 -7.48
N GLN A 110 1.07 -12.60 -8.12
CA GLN A 110 1.57 -13.87 -7.55
C GLN A 110 3.10 -13.86 -7.44
#